data_AF-A0A3Q7I2M2-F1
#
_entry.id   AF-A0A3Q7I2M2-F1
#
_cell.length_a   1.000
_cell.length_b   1.000
_cell.length_c   1.000
_cell.angle_alpha   90.00
_cell.angle_beta   90.00
_cell.angle_gamma   90.00
#
_symmetry.space_group_name_H-M   'P 1'
#
loop_
_entity.id
_entity.type
_entity.pdbx_description
1 polymer ?
#
loop_
_entity_poly.entity_id
_entity_poly.type
_entity_poly.pdbx_seq_one_letter_code
_entity_poly.pdbx_strand_id
1 'polypeptide(L)' 'MHLVQAESVDNFLQSLGLEKYAITFQAEEVDMAALVHMTDEDLKAIGIPMGPRKKIILALETRI' A
#
# COMPACT_ATOMS: atom_id res chain seq x y z
N MET A 1 6.03 5.11 -26.66
CA MET A 1 6.21 5.84 -25.39
C MET A 1 5.58 5.01 -24.30
N HIS A 2 6.36 4.23 -23.55
CA HIS A 2 5.88 3.67 -22.28
C HIS A 2 5.89 4.85 -21.31
N LEU A 3 4.72 5.41 -21.01
CA LEU A 3 4.57 6.28 -19.86
C LEU A 3 4.97 5.43 -18.66
N VAL A 4 6.07 5.78 -18.01
CA VAL A 4 6.40 5.22 -16.71
C VAL A 4 5.25 5.67 -15.83
N GLN A 5 4.26 4.79 -15.58
CA GLN A 5 3.19 5.10 -14.65
C GLN A 5 3.88 5.42 -13.33
N ALA A 6 3.67 6.63 -12.82
CA ALA A 6 4.00 6.92 -11.43
C ALA A 6 3.35 5.80 -10.60
N GLU A 7 4.15 5.16 -9.75
CA GLU A 7 3.64 4.06 -8.95
C GLU A 7 2.55 4.61 -8.04
N SER A 8 1.33 4.08 -8.19
CA SER A 8 0.20 4.41 -7.34
C SER A 8 0.01 3.33 -6.28
N VAL A 9 -0.60 3.70 -5.16
CA VAL A 9 -0.97 2.75 -4.11
C VAL A 9 -1.89 1.67 -4.68
N ASP A 10 -2.81 2.01 -5.58
CA ASP A 10 -3.67 1.06 -6.31
C ASP A 10 -2.86 -0.01 -7.06
N ASN A 11 -1.91 0.40 -7.90
CA ASN A 11 -1.08 -0.53 -8.68
C ASN A 11 -0.20 -1.40 -7.77
N PHE A 12 0.34 -0.80 -6.71
CA PHE A 12 1.11 -1.51 -5.70
C PHE A 12 0.27 -2.59 -5.01
N LEU A 13 -0.93 -2.24 -4.51
CA LEU A 13 -1.83 -3.18 -3.86
C LEU A 13 -2.30 -4.27 -4.82
N GLN A 14 -2.58 -3.93 -6.08
CA GLN A 14 -2.93 -4.90 -7.11
C GLN A 14 -1.80 -5.92 -7.35
N SER A 15 -0.54 -5.48 -7.35
CA SER A 15 0.61 -6.38 -7.49
C SER A 15 0.72 -7.41 -6.35
N LEU A 16 0.11 -7.14 -5.20
CA LEU A 16 0.07 -8.00 -4.02
C LEU A 16 -1.22 -8.83 -3.91
N GLY A 17 -2.17 -8.65 -4.82
CA GLY A 17 -3.52 -9.21 -4.73
C GLY A 17 -4.35 -8.62 -3.57
N LEU A 18 -4.15 -7.33 -3.31
CA LEU A 18 -4.73 -6.56 -2.21
C LEU A 18 -5.59 -5.37 -2.70
N GLU A 19 -5.94 -5.33 -3.99
CA GLU A 19 -6.67 -4.24 -4.64
C GLU A 19 -7.99 -3.87 -3.95
N LYS A 20 -8.62 -4.83 -3.25
CA LYS A 20 -9.84 -4.59 -2.47
C LYS A 20 -9.66 -3.56 -1.34
N TYR A 21 -8.42 -3.28 -0.92
CA TYR A 21 -8.12 -2.29 0.12
C TYR A 21 -7.81 -0.90 -0.46
N ALA A 22 -7.72 -0.73 -1.78
CA ALA A 22 -7.36 0.56 -2.39
C ALA A 22 -8.27 1.72 -1.92
N ILE A 23 -9.58 1.47 -1.79
CA ILE A 23 -10.55 2.47 -1.30
C ILE A 23 -10.20 2.96 0.12
N THR A 24 -9.68 2.08 0.98
CA THR A 24 -9.25 2.46 2.34
C THR A 24 -8.09 3.43 2.30
N PHE A 25 -7.07 3.16 1.46
CA PHE A 25 -5.92 4.05 1.31
C PHE A 25 -6.32 5.38 0.67
N GLN A 26 -7.22 5.35 -0.31
CA GLN A 26 -7.74 6.56 -0.95
C GLN A 26 -8.55 7.42 0.02
N ALA A 27 -9.39 6.80 0.86
CA ALA A 27 -10.21 7.51 1.86
C ALA A 27 -9.35 8.21 2.93
N GLU A 28 -8.19 7.62 3.26
CA GLU A 28 -7.21 8.17 4.20
C GLU A 28 -6.16 9.06 3.53
N GLU A 29 -6.34 9.38 2.24
CA GLU A 29 -5.43 10.20 1.43
C GLU A 29 -3.97 9.70 1.43
N VAL A 30 -3.77 8.38 1.49
CA VAL A 30 -2.45 7.76 1.49
C VAL A 30 -1.93 7.62 0.07
N ASP A 31 -0.85 8.32 -0.25
CA ASP A 31 -0.04 8.12 -1.45
C ASP A 31 1.17 7.20 -1.18
N MET A 32 2.00 6.95 -2.20
CA MET A 32 3.18 6.10 -2.03
C MET A 32 4.21 6.68 -1.04
N ALA A 33 4.32 8.02 -0.95
CA ALA A 33 5.26 8.66 -0.03
C ALA A 33 4.82 8.52 1.42
N ALA A 34 3.51 8.60 1.70
CA ALA A 34 2.96 8.28 3.01
C ALA A 34 3.08 6.77 3.30
N LEU A 35 2.75 5.93 2.33
CA LEU A 35 2.74 4.46 2.49
C LEU A 35 4.09 3.89 2.92
N VAL A 36 5.20 4.37 2.34
CA VAL A 36 6.56 3.90 2.71
C VAL A 36 6.94 4.21 4.16
N HIS A 37 6.23 5.13 4.81
CA HIS A 37 6.46 5.51 6.21
C HIS A 37 5.43 4.94 7.17
N MET A 38 4.40 4.23 6.69
CA MET A 38 3.38 3.62 7.55
C MET A 38 3.95 2.42 8.31
N THR A 39 3.58 2.33 9.58
CA THR A 39 3.91 1.22 10.47
C THR A 39 2.83 0.13 10.47
N ASP A 40 3.09 -1.02 11.11
CA ASP A 40 2.05 -2.04 11.36
C ASP A 40 0.84 -1.47 12.11
N GLU A 41 1.09 -0.50 13.01
CA GLU A 41 0.05 0.15 13.80
C GLU A 41 -0.79 1.11 12.95
N ASP A 42 -0.18 1.89 12.05
CA ASP A 42 -0.91 2.78 11.14
C ASP A 42 -1.81 2.00 10.19
N LEU A 43 -1.28 0.92 9.59
CA LEU A 43 -2.06 0.03 8.73
C LEU A 43 -3.22 -0.64 9.48
N LYS A 44 -2.99 -1.00 10.75
CA LYS A 44 -4.05 -1.52 11.62
C LYS A 44 -5.10 -0.45 11.93
N ALA A 45 -4.70 0.80 12.15
CA ALA A 45 -5.59 1.91 12.49
C ALA A 45 -6.58 2.22 11.36
N ILE A 46 -6.13 2.14 10.10
CA ILE A 46 -7.00 2.32 8.92
C ILE A 46 -7.79 1.04 8.55
N GLY A 47 -7.71 -0.03 9.36
CA GLY A 47 -8.55 -1.22 9.19
C GLY A 47 -7.95 -2.34 8.35
N ILE A 48 -6.64 -2.33 8.06
CA ILE A 48 -5.99 -3.42 7.32
C ILE A 48 -5.76 -4.65 8.24
N PRO A 49 -6.31 -5.85 7.90
CA PRO A 49 -6.09 -7.06 8.67
C PRO A 49 -4.63 -7.53 8.68
N MET A 50 -4.29 -8.43 9.61
CA MET A 50 -2.90 -8.81 9.90
C MET A 50 -2.15 -9.37 8.68
N GLY A 51 -2.74 -10.33 7.96
CA GLY A 51 -2.11 -10.91 6.77
C GLY A 51 -1.78 -9.86 5.69
N PRO A 52 -2.76 -9.08 5.21
CA PRO A 52 -2.54 -8.00 4.25
C PRO A 52 -1.48 -6.97 4.66
N ARG A 53 -1.50 -6.45 5.90
CA ARG A 53 -0.50 -5.45 6.31
C ARG A 53 0.92 -6.01 6.39
N LYS A 54 1.08 -7.28 6.81
CA LYS A 54 2.39 -7.96 6.76
C LYS A 54 2.91 -8.11 5.33
N LYS A 55 2.03 -8.38 4.35
CA LYS A 55 2.42 -8.43 2.93
C LYS A 55 2.87 -7.06 2.41
N ILE A 56 2.15 -5.99 2.78
CA ILE A 56 2.48 -4.61 2.40
C ILE A 56 3.86 -4.22 2.93
N ILE A 57 4.09 -4.38 4.25
CA ILE A 57 5.36 -4.03 4.89
C ILE A 57 6.52 -4.81 4.25
N LEU A 58 6.38 -6.12 4.09
CA LEU A 58 7.42 -6.94 3.47
C LEU A 58 7.73 -6.50 2.02
N ALA A 59 6.69 -6.20 1.23
CA ALA A 59 6.88 -5.73 -0.14
C ALA A 59 7.60 -4.39 -0.20
N LEU A 60 7.33 -3.47 0.74
CA LEU A 60 8.03 -2.20 0.85
C LEU A 60 9.50 -2.41 1.26
N GLU A 61 9.78 -3.27 2.25
CA GLU A 61 11.15 -3.59 2.69
C GLU A 61 12.01 -4.20 1.58
N THR A 62 11.43 -5.06 0.73
CA THR A 62 12.17 -5.70 -0.38
C THR A 62 12.54 -4.76 -1.53
N ARG A 63 12.03 -3.52 -1.52
CA ARG A 63 12.25 -2.52 -2.58
C ARG A 63 13.33 -1.50 -2.21
N ILE A 64 13.82 -1.51 -0.97
CA ILE A 64 14.82 -0.57 -0.44
C ILE A 64 16.20 -1.24 -0.44
#